data_AF-A0A937NUS8-F1
#
_entry.id   AF-A0A937NUS8-F1
#
_cell.length_a   1.000
_cell.length_b   1.000
_cell.length_c   1.000
_cell.angle_alpha   90.00
_cell.angle_beta   90.00
_cell.angle_gamma   90.00
#
_symmetry.space_group_name_H-M   'P 1'
#
loop_
_entity.id
_entity.type
_entity.pdbx_description
1 polymer ?
#
loop_
_entity_poly.entity_id
_entity_poly.type
_entity_poly.pdbx_seq_one_letter_code
_entity_poly.pdbx_strand_id
1 'polypeptide(L)' 'MTTTRNQKTLPKPPFFETSVKNYIYGDAVFEYAKAVDEGAKTYDIDAIFIAPYTEIRRIAEHTSRLFVFAPYMDT' A
#
# COMPACT_ATOMS: atom_id res chain seq x y z
N MET A 1 0.67 -30.25 -18.59
CA MET A 1 0.05 -29.39 -17.56
C MET A 1 0.76 -28.05 -17.60
N THR A 2 0.14 -27.03 -18.17
CA THR A 2 0.74 -25.70 -18.34
C THR A 2 0.55 -24.94 -17.04
N THR A 3 1.63 -24.75 -16.28
CA THR A 3 1.59 -23.97 -15.04
C THR A 3 1.34 -22.50 -15.40
N THR A 4 0.11 -22.03 -15.24
CA THR A 4 -0.22 -20.61 -15.36
C THR A 4 0.59 -19.86 -14.30
N ARG A 5 1.65 -19.15 -14.68
CA ARG A 5 2.33 -18.25 -13.75
C ARG A 5 1.31 -17.19 -13.36
N ASN A 6 0.93 -17.13 -12.07
CA ASN A 6 0.21 -15.98 -11.53
C ASN A 6 1.06 -14.73 -11.80
N GLN A 7 0.59 -13.90 -12.72
CA GLN A 7 1.28 -12.68 -13.09
C GLN A 7 1.06 -11.68 -11.96
N LYS A 8 2.14 -11.29 -11.28
CA LYS A 8 2.09 -10.29 -10.20
C LYS A 8 1.75 -8.93 -10.81
N THR A 9 0.70 -8.30 -10.31
CA THR A 9 0.41 -6.89 -10.61
C THR A 9 1.41 -6.03 -9.87
N LEU A 10 2.20 -5.26 -10.63
CA LEU A 10 3.18 -4.30 -10.09
C LEU A 10 2.68 -2.87 -10.34
N PRO A 11 3.05 -1.91 -9.48
CA PRO A 11 2.74 -0.50 -9.71
C PRO A 11 3.40 -0.01 -11.00
N LYS A 12 2.67 0.79 -11.76
CA LYS A 12 3.12 1.37 -13.03
C LYS A 12 3.97 2.62 -12.77
N PRO A 13 5.13 2.78 -13.44
CA PRO A 13 5.92 3.98 -13.30
C PRO A 13 5.28 5.17 -14.04
N PRO A 14 5.43 6.40 -13.52
CA PRO A 14 5.97 6.74 -12.21
C PRO A 14 5.00 6.35 -11.08
N PHE A 15 5.54 5.80 -9.98
CA PHE A 15 4.76 5.51 -8.77
C PHE A 15 5.40 6.20 -7.57
N PHE A 16 4.57 6.48 -6.57
CA PHE A 16 4.99 7.02 -5.28
C PHE A 16 5.14 5.91 -4.25
N GLU A 17 6.06 6.06 -3.30
CA GLU A 17 6.21 5.13 -2.17
C GLU A 17 6.34 5.91 -0.87
N THR A 18 5.69 5.42 0.18
CA THR A 18 5.86 5.92 1.54
C THR A 18 5.64 4.84 2.60
N SER A 19 6.13 5.12 3.81
CA SER A 19 5.98 4.28 5.00
C SER A 19 5.82 5.13 6.26
N VAL A 20 5.21 4.55 7.29
CA VAL A 20 5.17 5.16 8.64
C VAL A 20 6.32 4.71 9.53
N LYS A 21 7.06 3.69 9.10
CA LYS A 21 7.97 2.89 9.93
C LYS A 21 7.24 2.50 11.22
N ASN A 22 7.55 3.16 12.33
CA ASN A 22 6.84 3.06 13.61
C ASN A 22 6.75 4.43 14.33
N TYR A 23 6.73 5.54 13.58
CA TYR A 23 6.65 6.89 14.18
C TYR A 23 5.22 7.29 14.58
N ILE A 24 4.22 6.70 13.94
CA ILE A 24 2.80 6.90 14.22
C ILE A 24 2.09 5.54 14.23
N TYR A 25 0.95 5.46 14.92
CA TYR A 25 0.20 4.22 15.15
C TYR A 25 -1.32 4.46 15.15
N GLY A 26 -2.10 3.38 14.98
CA GLY A 26 -3.56 3.41 15.02
C GLY A 26 -4.16 4.35 13.98
N ASP A 27 -5.12 5.17 14.39
CA ASP A 27 -5.87 6.05 13.47
C ASP A 27 -4.98 7.03 12.70
N ALA A 28 -3.86 7.49 13.27
CA ALA A 28 -2.94 8.37 12.55
C ALA A 28 -2.35 7.69 11.30
N VAL A 29 -2.08 6.39 11.36
CA VAL A 29 -1.62 5.60 10.19
C VAL A 29 -2.75 5.49 9.17
N PHE A 30 -3.96 5.22 9.64
CA PHE A 30 -5.13 5.05 8.77
C PHE A 30 -5.47 6.34 8.02
N GLU A 31 -5.52 7.48 8.71
CA GLU A 31 -5.76 8.79 8.11
C GLU A 31 -4.66 9.17 7.11
N TYR A 32 -3.39 8.85 7.43
CA TYR A 32 -2.30 9.07 6.49
C TYR A 32 -2.45 8.22 5.23
N ALA A 33 -2.78 6.93 5.37
CA ALA A 33 -3.04 6.07 4.23
C ALA A 33 -4.20 6.57 3.37
N LYS A 34 -5.29 7.06 3.98
CA LYS A 34 -6.41 7.68 3.25
C LYS A 34 -5.96 8.92 2.47
N ALA A 35 -5.14 9.77 3.07
CA ALA A 35 -4.59 10.94 2.37
C ALA A 35 -3.72 10.55 1.17
N VAL A 36 -2.91 9.49 1.29
CA VAL A 36 -2.09 8.98 0.17
C VAL A 36 -2.98 8.38 -0.92
N ASP A 37 -4.04 7.64 -0.56
CA ASP A 37 -5.01 7.06 -1.51
C ASP A 37 -5.73 8.16 -2.32
N GLU A 38 -6.17 9.23 -1.67
CA GLU A 38 -6.79 10.38 -2.35
C GLU A 38 -5.79 11.14 -3.23
N GLY A 39 -4.54 11.30 -2.77
CA GLY A 39 -3.46 11.84 -3.59
C GLY A 39 -3.21 11.01 -4.85
N ALA A 40 -3.11 9.69 -4.70
CA ALA A 40 -2.90 8.76 -5.82
C ALA A 40 -4.05 8.82 -6.85
N LYS A 41 -5.31 8.96 -6.41
CA LYS A 41 -6.47 9.21 -7.29
C LYS A 41 -6.34 10.54 -8.02
N THR A 42 -6.00 11.60 -7.29
CA THR A 42 -5.95 12.98 -7.82
C THR A 42 -4.94 13.12 -8.95
N TYR A 43 -3.78 12.47 -8.80
CA TYR A 43 -2.68 12.57 -9.77
C TYR A 43 -2.62 11.39 -10.75
N ASP A 44 -3.57 10.46 -10.69
CA ASP A 44 -3.62 9.21 -11.46
C ASP A 44 -2.26 8.47 -11.49
N ILE A 45 -1.67 8.31 -10.32
CA ILE A 45 -0.45 7.50 -10.13
C ILE A 45 -0.77 6.28 -9.27
N ASP A 46 0.09 5.26 -9.38
CA ASP A 46 0.10 4.17 -8.41
C ASP A 46 0.90 4.60 -7.18
N ALA A 47 0.49 4.15 -6.00
CA ALA A 47 1.19 4.43 -4.76
C ALA A 47 1.40 3.15 -3.94
N ILE A 48 2.61 2.93 -3.45
CA ILE A 48 2.93 1.91 -2.46
C ILE A 48 2.80 2.54 -1.07
N PHE A 49 2.08 1.87 -0.18
CA PHE A 49 2.02 2.24 1.24
C PHE A 49 2.50 1.07 2.09
N ILE A 50 3.66 1.25 2.73
CA ILE A 50 4.22 0.26 3.65
C ILE A 50 3.58 0.45 5.02
N ALA A 51 2.64 -0.43 5.34
CA ALA A 51 1.82 -0.37 6.54
C ALA A 51 2.43 -1.20 7.69
N PRO A 52 2.25 -0.80 8.96
CA PRO A 52 2.45 -1.70 10.10
C PRO A 52 1.53 -2.92 9.97
N TYR A 53 1.99 -4.09 10.43
CA TYR A 53 1.24 -5.35 10.26
C TYR A 53 -0.20 -5.28 10.77
N THR A 54 -0.43 -4.57 11.87
CA THR A 54 -1.76 -4.42 12.49
C THR A 54 -2.73 -3.63 11.62
N GLU A 55 -2.22 -2.78 10.72
CA GLU A 55 -3.04 -1.88 9.89
C GLU A 55 -3.23 -2.38 8.46
N ILE A 56 -2.46 -3.40 8.01
CA ILE A 56 -2.49 -3.88 6.62
C ILE A 56 -3.92 -4.17 6.15
N ARG A 57 -4.66 -4.98 6.91
CA ARG A 57 -6.05 -5.35 6.58
C ARG A 57 -6.95 -4.11 6.48
N ARG A 58 -6.94 -3.28 7.52
CA ARG A 58 -7.78 -2.09 7.60
C ARG A 58 -7.52 -1.15 6.44
N ILE A 59 -6.26 -0.88 6.09
CA ILE A 59 -5.91 0.00 4.98
C ILE A 59 -6.33 -0.63 3.64
N ALA A 60 -6.02 -1.90 3.41
CA ALA A 60 -6.34 -2.59 2.16
C ALA A 60 -7.85 -2.66 1.89
N GLU A 61 -8.69 -2.81 2.91
CA GLU A 61 -10.15 -2.84 2.78
C GLU A 61 -10.78 -1.46 2.50
N HIS A 62 -10.08 -0.35 2.78
CA HIS A 62 -10.64 1.01 2.76
C HIS A 62 -9.93 1.96 1.79
N THR A 63 -9.01 1.45 0.99
CA THR A 63 -8.28 2.19 -0.05
C THR A 63 -8.36 1.42 -1.38
N SER A 64 -8.25 2.13 -2.50
CA SER A 64 -8.48 1.54 -3.82
C SER A 64 -7.35 1.77 -4.80
N ARG A 65 -6.45 2.72 -4.52
CA ARG A 65 -5.29 3.07 -5.35
C ARG A 65 -3.95 2.71 -4.71
N LEU A 66 -3.97 2.13 -3.52
CA LEU A 66 -2.76 1.74 -2.82
C LEU A 66 -2.38 0.28 -3.07
N PHE A 67 -1.10 0.08 -3.33
CA PHE A 67 -0.41 -1.19 -3.15
C PHE A 67 0.06 -1.26 -1.68
N VAL A 68 -0.66 -2.03 -0.85
CA VAL A 68 -0.37 -2.13 0.59
C VAL A 68 0.68 -3.21 0.85
N PHE A 69 1.83 -2.81 1.40
CA PHE A 69 2.98 -3.69 1.60
C PHE A 69 3.26 -3.88 3.10
N ALA A 70 3.74 -5.06 3.47
CA ALA A 70 4.31 -5.31 4.79
C ALA A 70 5.69 -4.63 4.92
N PRO A 71 6.11 -4.21 6.14
CA PRO A 71 7.38 -3.52 6.33
C PRO A 71 8.58 -4.47 6.26
N TYR A 72 8.35 -5.76 6.45
CA TYR A 72 9.36 -6.81 6.39
C TYR A 72 8.67 -8.17 6.15
N MET A 73 9.42 -9.15 5.62
CA MET A 73 9.01 -10.54 5.44
C MET A 73 10.23 -11.42 5.70
N ASP A 74 10.06 -12.51 6.46
CA ASP A 74 11.13 -13.49 6.69
C ASP A 74 11.54 -14.21 5.39
N THR A 75 12.79 -14.69 5.35
CA THR A 75 13.39 -15.45 4.24
C THR A 75 13.22 -16.95 4.38
#